data_AF-A0A023X610-F1
#
_entry.id   AF-A0A023X610-F1
#
_cell.length_a   1.000
_cell.length_b   1.000
_cell.length_c   1.000
_cell.angle_alpha   90.00
_cell.angle_beta   90.00
_cell.angle_gamma   90.00
#
_symmetry.space_group_name_H-M   'P 1'
#
loop_
_entity.id
_entity.type
_entity.pdbx_description
1 polymer ?
#
loop_
_entity_poly.entity_id
_entity_poly.type
_entity_poly.pdbx_seq_one_letter_code
_entity_poly.pdbx_strand_id
1 'polypeptide(L)'
;MKRRYFFSSLTRISGLSETPFSVEPLARRHWETGDYVVGEVASSPGGAARVELPSGRMVEVVEGDLVVGAFGVRYATLEAVGGWQNIGFDRRMEALTSAGLFGRSTSRSTLLPALLTLDYRGHATRGGEKVTMRTSVPPVPERGFAIPTVLLVGTSMSAGKTTTAKVVIRLLREAGLSCVGAKLTGAGRYRDILAMGDAGAEHILDFVDAGLPSTVVPESEYRGALRGLLSRIAATEADVLVAEVGASPLEPYNGQAAIEELGEHVRCTILSASDPYAVTGVISAFGKRPDLVTGLATSTRAGTELVRKLSGIPALNVLDRESFPQIRTILDRTLALREVALS
;
A
#
# COMPACT_ATOMS: atom_id res chain seq x y z
N MET A 1 0.10 -37.42 -0.45
CA MET A 1 0.81 -36.23 0.08
C MET A 1 -0.21 -35.14 0.37
N LYS A 2 -0.14 -34.46 1.52
CA LYS A 2 -0.96 -33.24 1.75
C LYS A 2 -0.58 -32.21 0.69
N ARG A 3 -1.57 -31.65 -0.02
CA ARG A 3 -1.34 -30.54 -0.96
C ARG A 3 -0.71 -29.38 -0.19
N ARG A 4 0.44 -28.90 -0.65
CA ARG A 4 1.16 -27.79 -0.02
C ARG A 4 0.75 -26.50 -0.73
N TYR A 5 0.33 -25.51 0.05
CA TYR A 5 -0.06 -24.20 -0.45
C TYR A 5 1.03 -23.18 -0.15
N PHE A 6 1.30 -22.29 -1.10
CA PHE A 6 2.04 -21.06 -0.91
C PHE A 6 1.05 -19.94 -0.62
N PHE A 7 0.97 -19.54 0.63
CA PHE A 7 0.16 -18.40 1.05
C PHE A 7 0.88 -17.11 0.68
N SER A 8 0.20 -16.20 -0.02
CA SER A 8 0.76 -14.89 -0.35
C SER A 8 0.54 -13.89 0.79
N SER A 9 1.19 -12.73 0.73
CA SER A 9 1.10 -11.70 1.78
C SER A 9 -0.29 -11.06 1.91
N LEU A 10 -1.15 -11.14 0.89
CA LEU A 10 -2.58 -10.76 1.00
C LEU A 10 -3.39 -11.70 1.91
N THR A 11 -2.88 -12.90 2.19
CA THR A 11 -3.54 -13.87 3.09
C THR A 11 -3.17 -13.68 4.56
N ARG A 12 -2.30 -12.72 4.90
CA ARG A 12 -1.73 -12.56 6.25
C ARG A 12 -2.76 -12.33 7.36
N ILE A 13 -3.98 -11.91 7.03
CA ILE A 13 -5.07 -11.70 7.98
C ILE A 13 -6.03 -12.90 8.12
N SER A 14 -5.89 -13.95 7.30
CA SER A 14 -6.96 -14.94 7.02
C SER A 14 -6.99 -16.19 7.90
N GLY A 15 -5.91 -16.45 8.66
CA GLY A 15 -5.72 -17.72 9.36
C GLY A 15 -5.77 -18.96 8.47
N LEU A 16 -5.69 -18.83 7.13
CA LEU A 16 -5.79 -19.95 6.17
C LEU A 16 -4.64 -20.95 6.29
N SER A 17 -3.49 -20.51 6.80
CA SER A 17 -2.33 -21.37 7.09
C SER A 17 -2.49 -22.18 8.38
N GLU A 18 -3.40 -21.78 9.27
CA GLU A 18 -3.54 -22.32 10.62
C GLU A 18 -4.78 -23.22 10.75
N THR A 19 -5.89 -22.81 10.13
CA THR A 19 -7.16 -23.54 10.19
C THR A 19 -7.49 -24.12 8.81
N PRO A 20 -7.83 -25.43 8.72
CA PRO A 20 -8.18 -26.08 7.45
C PRO A 20 -9.26 -25.32 6.66
N PHE A 21 -9.18 -25.44 5.34
CA PHE A 21 -10.14 -24.91 4.39
C PHE A 21 -10.28 -25.88 3.20
N SER A 22 -11.40 -25.78 2.50
CA SER A 22 -11.65 -26.50 1.25
C SER A 22 -11.42 -25.58 0.05
N VAL A 23 -11.19 -26.17 -1.13
CA VAL A 23 -11.04 -25.42 -2.38
C VAL A 23 -12.19 -25.79 -3.31
N GLU A 24 -13.09 -24.84 -3.54
CA GLU A 24 -14.32 -25.07 -4.29
C GLU A 24 -14.47 -24.07 -5.44
N PRO A 25 -14.55 -24.54 -6.70
CA PRO A 25 -14.91 -23.69 -7.81
C PRO A 25 -16.33 -23.13 -7.63
N LEU A 26 -16.47 -21.81 -7.63
CA LEU A 26 -17.78 -21.15 -7.57
C LEU A 26 -18.19 -20.61 -8.93
N ALA A 27 -19.50 -20.51 -9.16
CA ALA A 27 -20.02 -19.86 -10.35
C ALA A 27 -19.59 -18.38 -10.41
N ARG A 28 -19.33 -17.86 -11.60
CA ARG A 28 -18.77 -16.52 -11.84
C ARG A 28 -19.52 -15.39 -11.12
N ARG A 29 -20.84 -15.52 -10.98
CA ARG A 29 -21.73 -14.56 -10.28
C ARG A 29 -21.45 -14.41 -8.77
N HIS A 30 -20.69 -15.33 -8.18
CA HIS A 30 -20.33 -15.32 -6.75
C HIS A 30 -18.91 -14.80 -6.49
N TRP A 31 -18.16 -14.49 -7.56
CA TRP A 31 -16.80 -13.98 -7.47
C TRP A 31 -16.84 -12.50 -7.16
N GLU A 32 -16.03 -12.06 -6.21
CA GLU A 32 -15.96 -10.67 -5.76
C GLU A 32 -14.52 -10.25 -5.41
N THR A 33 -14.30 -8.95 -5.30
CA THR A 33 -13.05 -8.41 -4.76
C THR A 33 -12.86 -8.89 -3.32
N GLY A 34 -11.64 -9.31 -2.97
CA GLY A 34 -11.30 -9.77 -1.62
C GLY A 34 -11.63 -11.24 -1.36
N ASP A 35 -12.13 -11.97 -2.35
CA ASP A 35 -12.28 -13.42 -2.26
C ASP A 35 -10.91 -14.10 -2.22
N TYR A 36 -10.68 -14.97 -1.23
CA TYR A 36 -9.48 -15.81 -1.22
C TYR A 36 -9.65 -16.97 -2.20
N VAL A 37 -8.67 -17.14 -3.08
CA VAL A 37 -8.70 -18.10 -4.16
C VAL A 37 -7.37 -18.84 -4.31
N VAL A 38 -7.46 -20.04 -4.85
CA VAL A 38 -6.31 -20.89 -5.15
C VAL A 38 -6.06 -20.88 -6.66
N GLY A 39 -4.84 -20.52 -7.04
CA GLY A 39 -4.31 -20.70 -8.39
C GLY A 39 -3.22 -21.75 -8.42
N GLU A 40 -3.19 -22.57 -9.47
CA GLU A 40 -2.05 -23.43 -9.76
C GLU A 40 -1.13 -22.75 -10.75
N VAL A 41 0.17 -22.72 -10.47
CA VAL A 41 1.17 -22.11 -11.36
C VAL A 41 1.16 -22.83 -12.70
N ALA A 42 0.84 -22.09 -13.76
CA ALA A 42 0.85 -22.60 -15.12
C ALA A 42 2.27 -22.58 -15.70
N SER A 43 2.53 -23.47 -16.66
CA SER A 43 3.78 -23.46 -17.43
C SER A 43 3.98 -22.10 -18.10
N SER A 44 5.12 -21.47 -17.86
CA SER A 44 5.39 -20.11 -18.32
C SER A 44 6.79 -20.02 -18.94
N PRO A 45 6.94 -19.42 -20.15
CA PRO A 45 8.22 -19.39 -20.87
C PRO A 45 9.36 -18.64 -20.15
N GLY A 46 9.03 -17.85 -19.12
CA GLY A 46 9.94 -16.91 -18.45
C GLY A 46 10.70 -17.47 -17.23
N GLY A 47 10.59 -18.78 -16.95
CA GLY A 47 11.21 -19.38 -15.76
C GLY A 47 10.44 -19.12 -14.46
N ALA A 48 11.11 -19.31 -13.34
CA ALA A 48 10.47 -19.34 -12.03
C ALA A 48 10.03 -17.94 -11.55
N ALA A 49 8.78 -17.85 -11.08
CA ALA A 49 8.20 -16.59 -10.59
C ALA A 49 8.31 -16.50 -9.07
N ARG A 50 8.15 -15.30 -8.50
CA ARG A 50 8.21 -15.11 -7.05
C ARG A 50 6.90 -14.63 -6.46
N VAL A 51 6.55 -15.19 -5.31
CA VAL A 51 5.42 -14.79 -4.47
C VAL A 51 5.96 -14.23 -3.15
N GLU A 52 5.39 -13.12 -2.69
CA GLU A 52 5.65 -12.54 -1.38
C GLU A 52 4.81 -13.30 -0.35
N LEU A 53 5.45 -13.92 0.65
CA LEU A 53 4.78 -14.64 1.73
C LEU A 53 4.22 -13.67 2.80
N PRO A 54 3.34 -14.13 3.71
CA PRO A 54 2.91 -13.37 4.90
C PRO A 54 4.05 -12.85 5.78
N SER A 55 5.24 -13.44 5.70
CA SER A 55 6.45 -12.95 6.37
C SER A 55 7.17 -11.82 5.63
N GLY A 56 6.72 -11.44 4.44
CA GLY A 56 7.43 -10.52 3.53
C GLY A 56 8.54 -11.17 2.71
N ARG A 57 8.91 -12.42 3.01
CA ARG A 57 9.92 -13.14 2.22
C ARG A 57 9.39 -13.43 0.82
N MET A 58 10.22 -13.19 -0.19
CA MET A 58 9.97 -13.62 -1.55
C MET A 58 10.41 -15.09 -1.70
N VAL A 59 9.52 -15.95 -2.18
CA VAL A 59 9.83 -17.34 -2.52
C VAL A 59 9.56 -17.61 -3.98
N GLU A 60 10.36 -18.49 -4.54
CA GLU A 60 10.18 -18.98 -5.89
C GLU A 60 9.07 -20.02 -5.92
N VAL A 61 8.23 -19.97 -6.96
CA VAL A 61 7.17 -20.94 -7.25
C VAL A 61 7.35 -21.46 -8.68
N VAL A 62 7.06 -22.74 -8.88
CA VAL A 62 7.23 -23.45 -10.14
C VAL A 62 5.91 -24.07 -10.60
N GLU A 63 5.87 -24.54 -11.84
CA GLU A 63 4.70 -25.19 -12.43
C GLU A 63 4.12 -26.28 -11.52
N GLY A 64 2.80 -26.26 -11.33
CA GLY A 64 2.07 -27.19 -10.45
C GLY A 64 1.98 -26.75 -8.98
N ASP A 65 2.73 -25.73 -8.55
CA ASP A 65 2.59 -25.18 -7.19
C ASP A 65 1.22 -24.51 -7.01
N LEU A 66 0.62 -24.68 -5.83
CA LEU A 66 -0.64 -24.04 -5.48
C LEU A 66 -0.39 -22.76 -4.69
N VAL A 67 -0.82 -21.63 -5.21
CA VAL A 67 -0.69 -20.30 -4.57
C VAL A 67 -2.07 -19.82 -4.12
N VAL A 68 -2.15 -19.38 -2.87
CA VAL A 68 -3.34 -18.74 -2.31
C VAL A 68 -3.12 -17.25 -2.33
N GLY A 69 -4.06 -16.53 -2.93
CA GLY A 69 -4.08 -15.07 -3.02
C GLY A 69 -5.51 -14.57 -2.95
N ALA A 70 -5.71 -13.30 -3.28
CA ALA A 70 -7.02 -12.67 -3.26
C ALA A 70 -7.36 -12.04 -4.61
N PHE A 71 -8.61 -12.15 -5.03
CA PHE A 71 -9.09 -11.41 -6.19
C PHE A 71 -9.11 -9.91 -5.92
N GLY A 72 -8.68 -9.12 -6.90
CA GLY A 72 -8.82 -7.67 -6.82
C GLY A 72 -8.55 -6.98 -8.14
N VAL A 73 -8.43 -5.66 -8.09
CA VAL A 73 -8.23 -4.81 -9.26
C VAL A 73 -6.94 -4.03 -9.12
N ARG A 74 -6.19 -3.96 -10.20
CA ARG A 74 -4.99 -3.14 -10.33
C ARG A 74 -5.16 -2.14 -11.47
N TYR A 75 -4.88 -0.88 -11.19
CA TYR A 75 -4.93 0.20 -12.18
C TYR A 75 -3.67 1.06 -12.06
N ALA A 76 -2.52 0.49 -12.39
CA ALA A 76 -1.22 1.13 -12.21
C ALA A 76 -0.74 1.84 -13.48
N THR A 77 -0.25 3.08 -13.35
CA THR A 77 0.23 3.91 -14.47
C THR A 77 1.57 3.44 -15.05
N LEU A 78 2.39 2.75 -14.27
CA LEU A 78 3.73 2.27 -14.68
C LEU A 78 3.88 0.74 -14.69
N GLU A 79 2.84 -0.01 -14.31
CA GLU A 79 2.89 -1.47 -14.23
C GLU A 79 1.75 -2.10 -15.06
N ALA A 80 0.83 -2.82 -14.42
CA ALA A 80 -0.28 -3.48 -15.09
C ALA A 80 -1.63 -2.88 -14.71
N VAL A 81 -2.55 -2.90 -15.67
CA VAL A 81 -3.98 -2.63 -15.49
C VAL A 81 -4.76 -3.91 -15.71
N GLY A 82 -5.72 -4.21 -14.85
CA GLY A 82 -6.63 -5.35 -14.98
C GLY A 82 -7.23 -5.76 -13.63
N GLY A 83 -8.06 -6.79 -13.64
CA GLY A 83 -8.71 -7.27 -12.43
C GLY A 83 -9.31 -8.65 -12.57
N TRP A 84 -9.85 -9.18 -11.49
CA TRP A 84 -10.56 -10.46 -11.48
C TRP A 84 -11.76 -10.47 -12.43
N GLN A 85 -12.36 -9.30 -12.71
CA GLN A 85 -13.46 -9.14 -13.68
C GLN A 85 -13.04 -9.57 -15.09
N ASN A 86 -11.76 -9.45 -15.43
CA ASN A 86 -11.24 -9.75 -16.75
C ASN A 86 -10.86 -11.22 -16.94
N ILE A 87 -10.92 -12.06 -15.90
CA ILE A 87 -10.66 -13.50 -16.02
C ILE A 87 -11.73 -14.12 -16.95
N GLY A 88 -11.25 -14.77 -18.01
CA GLY A 88 -12.07 -15.34 -19.07
C GLY A 88 -12.61 -16.74 -18.74
N PHE A 89 -13.33 -17.33 -19.70
CA PHE A 89 -13.87 -18.69 -19.58
C PHE A 89 -12.78 -19.77 -19.51
N ASP A 90 -11.57 -19.47 -19.98
CA ASP A 90 -10.37 -20.29 -19.81
C ASP A 90 -9.91 -20.39 -18.35
N ARG A 91 -10.47 -19.57 -17.46
CA ARG A 91 -10.14 -19.48 -16.02
C ARG A 91 -8.66 -19.25 -15.75
N ARG A 92 -7.95 -18.68 -16.72
CA ARG A 92 -6.56 -18.24 -16.56
C ARG A 92 -6.53 -16.88 -15.92
N MET A 93 -5.72 -16.76 -14.89
CA MET A 93 -5.48 -15.55 -14.14
C MET A 93 -3.98 -15.31 -13.98
N GLU A 94 -3.65 -14.16 -13.43
CA GLU A 94 -2.31 -13.63 -13.29
C GLU A 94 -2.15 -13.03 -11.89
N ALA A 95 -0.97 -13.14 -11.31
CA ALA A 95 -0.61 -12.37 -10.13
C ALA A 95 -0.25 -10.93 -10.56
N LEU A 96 -1.23 -10.04 -10.51
CA LEU A 96 -1.09 -8.61 -10.82
C LEU A 96 -0.13 -7.92 -9.85
N THR A 97 0.09 -8.49 -8.67
CA THR A 97 1.20 -8.18 -7.77
C THR A 97 1.85 -9.48 -7.27
N SER A 98 3.12 -9.42 -6.87
CA SER A 98 3.76 -10.57 -6.21
C SER A 98 3.16 -10.90 -4.83
N ALA A 99 2.35 -9.99 -4.25
CA ALA A 99 1.62 -10.20 -3.01
C ALA A 99 0.39 -11.12 -3.17
N GLY A 100 0.13 -11.60 -4.38
CA GLY A 100 -1.00 -12.49 -4.67
C GLY A 100 -2.31 -11.76 -4.95
N LEU A 101 -2.24 -10.53 -5.50
CA LEU A 101 -3.41 -9.88 -6.09
C LEU A 101 -3.72 -10.56 -7.42
N PHE A 102 -4.79 -11.35 -7.48
CA PHE A 102 -5.12 -12.14 -8.65
C PHE A 102 -6.18 -11.47 -9.52
N GLY A 103 -5.96 -11.51 -10.83
CA GLY A 103 -6.85 -10.98 -11.85
C GLY A 103 -6.36 -11.35 -13.25
N ARG A 104 -6.80 -10.63 -14.29
CA ARG A 104 -6.20 -10.74 -15.62
C ARG A 104 -5.87 -9.35 -16.12
N SER A 105 -4.63 -9.13 -16.55
CA SER A 105 -4.24 -7.84 -17.11
C SER A 105 -4.91 -7.61 -18.47
N THR A 106 -5.32 -6.36 -18.70
CA THR A 106 -5.83 -5.84 -19.97
C THR A 106 -4.81 -4.92 -20.65
N SER A 107 -3.88 -4.36 -19.88
CA SER A 107 -2.76 -3.56 -20.36
C SER A 107 -1.54 -3.72 -19.45
N ARG A 108 -0.34 -3.63 -20.03
CA ARG A 108 0.94 -3.79 -19.34
C ARG A 108 1.96 -2.77 -19.85
N SER A 109 2.68 -2.15 -18.93
CA SER A 109 3.88 -1.38 -19.21
C SER A 109 4.95 -2.27 -19.85
N THR A 110 5.69 -1.72 -20.81
CA THR A 110 6.85 -2.38 -21.43
C THR A 110 8.00 -2.62 -20.45
N LEU A 111 7.99 -1.91 -19.31
CA LEU A 111 8.99 -2.05 -18.25
C LEU A 111 8.65 -3.17 -17.26
N LEU A 112 7.45 -3.75 -17.33
CA LEU A 112 7.00 -4.77 -16.40
C LEU A 112 7.48 -6.16 -16.83
N PRO A 113 8.15 -6.92 -15.94
CA PRO A 113 8.44 -8.33 -16.21
C PRO A 113 7.16 -9.14 -16.44
N ALA A 114 7.32 -10.34 -17.02
CA ALA A 114 6.20 -11.26 -17.19
C ALA A 114 5.51 -11.56 -15.84
N LEU A 115 4.17 -11.49 -15.83
CA LEU A 115 3.37 -11.80 -14.66
C LEU A 115 3.26 -13.32 -14.47
N LEU A 116 3.27 -13.76 -13.21
CA LEU A 116 2.98 -15.14 -12.86
C LEU A 116 1.59 -15.53 -13.35
N THR A 117 1.51 -16.54 -14.21
CA THR A 117 0.25 -17.06 -14.74
C THR A 117 -0.23 -18.25 -13.90
N LEU A 118 -1.52 -18.28 -13.62
CA LEU A 118 -2.17 -19.24 -12.73
C LEU A 118 -3.43 -19.79 -13.39
N ASP A 119 -3.66 -21.08 -13.28
CA ASP A 119 -4.95 -21.70 -13.55
C ASP A 119 -5.82 -21.68 -12.29
N TYR A 120 -7.00 -21.09 -12.34
CA TYR A 120 -7.91 -21.02 -11.20
C TYR A 120 -8.39 -22.42 -10.77
N ARG A 121 -8.22 -22.74 -9.49
CA ARG A 121 -8.63 -24.02 -8.88
C ARG A 121 -9.86 -23.93 -7.99
N GLY A 122 -10.18 -22.76 -7.44
CA GLY A 122 -11.35 -22.59 -6.59
C GLY A 122 -11.22 -21.44 -5.58
N HIS A 123 -12.29 -21.17 -4.84
CA HIS A 123 -12.28 -20.32 -3.66
C HIS A 123 -11.88 -21.11 -2.43
N ALA A 124 -11.23 -20.44 -1.47
CA ALA A 124 -11.08 -20.99 -0.13
C ALA A 124 -12.44 -20.94 0.59
N THR A 125 -12.91 -22.09 1.08
CA THR A 125 -14.19 -22.22 1.79
C THR A 125 -14.01 -22.85 3.17
N ARG A 126 -14.87 -22.46 4.13
CA ARG A 126 -14.99 -23.07 5.46
C ARG A 126 -16.47 -23.25 5.78
N GLY A 127 -16.87 -24.48 6.10
CA GLY A 127 -18.27 -24.78 6.41
C GLY A 127 -19.24 -24.51 5.24
N GLY A 128 -18.77 -24.59 3.99
CA GLY A 128 -19.56 -24.29 2.78
C GLY A 128 -19.60 -22.80 2.40
N GLU A 129 -19.09 -21.91 3.25
CA GLU A 129 -19.03 -20.47 2.98
C GLU A 129 -17.65 -20.04 2.49
N LYS A 130 -17.61 -19.05 1.60
CA LYS A 130 -16.33 -18.50 1.11
C LYS A 130 -15.62 -17.71 2.22
N VAL A 131 -14.32 -17.93 2.37
CA VAL A 131 -13.46 -17.11 3.22
C VAL A 131 -13.02 -15.90 2.40
N THR A 132 -13.28 -14.70 2.91
CA THR A 132 -12.90 -13.45 2.26
C THR A 132 -11.96 -12.64 3.13
N MET A 133 -11.27 -11.67 2.53
CA MET A 133 -10.46 -10.70 3.26
C MET A 133 -11.33 -9.94 4.27
N ARG A 134 -12.53 -9.49 3.89
CA ARG A 134 -13.43 -8.74 4.76
C ARG A 134 -13.86 -9.53 6.00
N THR A 135 -14.22 -10.80 5.83
CA THR A 135 -14.61 -11.68 6.95
C THR A 135 -13.42 -12.10 7.83
N SER A 136 -12.19 -11.85 7.36
CA SER A 136 -10.96 -12.18 8.07
C SER A 136 -10.41 -11.04 8.91
N VAL A 137 -10.95 -9.82 8.78
CA VAL A 137 -10.55 -8.68 9.60
C VAL A 137 -11.15 -8.85 11.00
N PRO A 138 -10.33 -8.87 12.06
CA PRO A 138 -10.86 -8.88 13.42
C PRO A 138 -11.76 -7.65 13.68
N PRO A 139 -12.84 -7.77 14.46
CA PRO A 139 -13.63 -6.59 14.85
C PRO A 139 -12.76 -5.61 15.65
N VAL A 140 -13.01 -4.32 15.46
CA VAL A 140 -12.28 -3.23 16.12
C VAL A 140 -13.33 -2.29 16.72
N PRO A 141 -13.26 -1.98 18.02
CA PRO A 141 -14.09 -0.94 18.61
C PRO A 141 -13.86 0.38 17.89
N GLU A 142 -14.95 1.09 17.58
CA GLU A 142 -14.85 2.43 16.99
C GLU A 142 -14.09 3.35 17.95
N ARG A 143 -13.06 4.03 17.44
CA ARG A 143 -12.25 4.98 18.20
C ARG A 143 -12.05 6.24 17.35
N GLY A 144 -12.26 7.40 17.97
CA GLY A 144 -11.97 8.68 17.33
C GLY A 144 -10.50 8.76 16.95
N PHE A 145 -10.22 9.11 15.69
CA PHE A 145 -8.86 9.32 15.21
C PHE A 145 -8.42 10.74 15.57
N ALA A 146 -7.30 10.88 16.28
CA ALA A 146 -6.76 12.17 16.70
C ALA A 146 -5.25 12.32 16.49
N ILE A 147 -4.59 11.29 15.95
CA ILE A 147 -3.13 11.22 15.87
C ILE A 147 -2.60 12.20 14.81
N PRO A 148 -1.69 13.13 15.16
CA PRO A 148 -1.00 13.98 14.20
C PRO A 148 -0.37 13.17 13.06
N THR A 149 -0.66 13.57 11.83
CA THR A 149 -0.30 12.79 10.64
C THR A 149 0.70 13.53 9.76
N VAL A 150 1.82 12.86 9.46
CA VAL A 150 2.69 13.17 8.32
C VAL A 150 2.19 12.40 7.11
N LEU A 151 1.60 13.12 6.16
CA LEU A 151 1.06 12.58 4.92
C LEU A 151 2.10 12.62 3.80
N LEU A 152 2.37 11.46 3.21
CA LEU A 152 3.24 11.28 2.05
C LEU A 152 2.40 11.09 0.80
N VAL A 153 2.50 12.06 -0.11
CA VAL A 153 1.92 11.99 -1.47
C VAL A 153 3.04 11.91 -2.48
N GLY A 154 2.76 11.56 -3.74
CA GLY A 154 3.81 11.48 -4.74
C GLY A 154 3.32 11.64 -6.16
N THR A 155 4.10 12.27 -7.03
CA THR A 155 3.69 12.56 -8.42
C THR A 155 3.44 11.30 -9.27
N SER A 156 4.00 10.17 -8.86
CA SER A 156 3.83 8.88 -9.52
C SER A 156 4.09 7.72 -8.56
N MET A 157 3.86 6.50 -9.04
CA MET A 157 4.40 5.29 -8.43
C MET A 157 5.93 5.39 -8.37
N SER A 158 6.54 4.83 -7.32
CA SER A 158 8.00 4.82 -7.15
C SER A 158 8.68 6.20 -7.10
N ALA A 159 7.93 7.29 -6.87
CA ALA A 159 8.48 8.64 -6.77
C ALA A 159 9.30 8.91 -5.49
N GLY A 160 9.37 7.94 -4.57
CA GLY A 160 10.16 8.01 -3.35
C GLY A 160 9.38 8.03 -2.03
N LYS A 161 8.05 7.91 -2.05
CA LYS A 161 7.19 7.97 -0.84
C LYS A 161 7.68 7.07 0.30
N THR A 162 7.82 5.78 0.04
CA THR A 162 8.26 4.81 1.05
C THR A 162 9.68 5.11 1.53
N THR A 163 10.58 5.57 0.65
CA THR A 163 11.94 6.00 1.05
C THR A 163 11.90 7.19 2.00
N THR A 164 11.09 8.20 1.68
CA THR A 164 10.86 9.36 2.55
C THR A 164 10.22 8.95 3.87
N ALA A 165 9.23 8.04 3.85
CA ALA A 165 8.60 7.49 5.05
C ALA A 165 9.63 6.94 6.04
N LYS A 166 10.56 6.11 5.55
CA LYS A 166 11.63 5.54 6.39
C LYS A 166 12.50 6.60 7.04
N VAL A 167 12.82 7.67 6.32
CA VAL A 167 13.66 8.76 6.85
C VAL A 167 12.90 9.53 7.91
N VAL A 168 11.64 9.91 7.64
CA VAL A 168 10.77 10.58 8.61
C VAL A 168 10.61 9.73 9.88
N ILE A 169 10.30 8.45 9.74
CA ILE A 169 10.15 7.50 10.86
C ILE A 169 11.43 7.45 11.71
N ARG A 170 12.61 7.35 11.08
CA ARG A 170 13.90 7.35 11.80
C ARG A 170 14.10 8.65 12.57
N LEU A 171 13.81 9.80 11.96
CA LEU A 171 13.98 11.10 12.62
C LEU A 171 13.02 11.27 13.80
N LEU A 172 11.76 10.80 13.67
CA LEU A 172 10.78 10.81 14.77
C LEU A 172 11.21 9.89 15.91
N ARG A 173 11.67 8.67 15.59
CA ARG A 173 12.19 7.74 16.60
C ARG A 173 13.43 8.28 17.31
N GLU A 174 14.34 8.91 16.58
CA GLU A 174 15.52 9.60 17.14
C GLU A 174 15.13 10.80 18.03
N ALA A 175 13.93 11.35 17.86
CA ALA A 175 13.36 12.37 18.74
C ALA A 175 12.57 11.77 19.93
N GLY A 176 12.55 10.44 20.08
CA GLY A 176 11.85 9.75 21.17
C GLY A 176 10.35 9.55 20.95
N LEU A 177 9.84 9.78 19.74
CA LEU A 177 8.42 9.63 19.42
C LEU A 177 8.11 8.24 18.89
N SER A 178 7.01 7.67 19.38
CA SER A 178 6.38 6.48 18.81
C SER A 178 5.65 6.84 17.51
N CYS A 179 5.67 5.95 16.53
CA CYS A 179 4.92 6.20 15.30
C CYS A 179 4.35 4.92 14.68
N VAL A 180 3.22 5.10 14.01
CA VAL A 180 2.65 4.11 13.10
C VAL A 180 3.07 4.43 11.68
N GLY A 181 3.63 3.46 10.97
CA GLY A 181 3.86 3.54 9.54
C GLY A 181 2.67 2.94 8.79
N ALA A 182 2.01 3.69 7.92
CA ALA A 182 0.83 3.19 7.23
C ALA A 182 0.84 3.43 5.73
N LYS A 183 0.19 2.52 5.00
CA LYS A 183 -0.17 2.69 3.59
C LYS A 183 -1.67 2.64 3.45
N LEU A 184 -2.28 3.80 3.21
CA LEU A 184 -3.74 3.93 3.22
C LEU A 184 -4.38 3.54 1.90
N THR A 185 -3.65 3.64 0.78
CA THR A 185 -4.18 3.30 -0.55
C THR A 185 -3.18 2.59 -1.47
N GLY A 186 -3.71 1.94 -2.50
CA GLY A 186 -2.93 1.31 -3.58
C GLY A 186 -3.31 -0.14 -3.80
N ALA A 187 -2.33 -0.93 -4.25
CA ALA A 187 -2.42 -2.39 -4.36
C ALA A 187 -1.53 -3.05 -3.31
N GLY A 188 -2.01 -4.13 -2.69
CA GLY A 188 -1.35 -4.74 -1.53
C GLY A 188 0.04 -5.25 -1.88
N ARG A 189 1.03 -4.84 -1.08
CA ARG A 189 2.44 -5.23 -1.12
C ARG A 189 2.99 -5.07 0.29
N TYR A 190 3.26 -6.18 0.97
CA TYR A 190 3.58 -6.12 2.39
C TYR A 190 4.95 -5.48 2.64
N ARG A 191 5.90 -5.63 1.71
CA ARG A 191 7.20 -4.96 1.74
C ARG A 191 7.11 -3.44 1.98
N ASP A 192 6.05 -2.79 1.52
CA ASP A 192 5.95 -1.33 1.55
C ASP A 192 5.84 -0.85 3.01
N ILE A 193 5.02 -1.51 3.82
CA ILE A 193 4.88 -1.22 5.25
C ILE A 193 5.94 -1.94 6.11
N LEU A 194 6.45 -3.11 5.70
CA LEU A 194 7.59 -3.73 6.38
C LEU A 194 8.82 -2.82 6.40
N ALA A 195 9.07 -2.11 5.30
CA ALA A 195 10.17 -1.15 5.22
C ALA A 195 10.01 0.01 6.21
N MET A 196 8.77 0.38 6.58
CA MET A 196 8.50 1.36 7.62
C MET A 196 8.78 0.78 9.02
N GLY A 197 8.45 -0.48 9.25
CA GLY A 197 8.80 -1.20 10.48
C GLY A 197 10.31 -1.31 10.66
N ASP A 198 11.04 -1.69 9.60
CA ASP A 198 12.51 -1.74 9.57
C ASP A 198 13.15 -0.36 9.83
N ALA A 199 12.43 0.73 9.55
CA ALA A 199 12.86 2.08 9.84
C ALA A 199 12.61 2.50 11.30
N GLY A 200 11.81 1.74 12.05
CA GLY A 200 11.54 1.96 13.46
C GLY A 200 10.11 2.36 13.79
N ALA A 201 9.15 2.22 12.88
CA ALA A 201 7.74 2.33 13.24
C ALA A 201 7.37 1.19 14.20
N GLU A 202 6.67 1.52 15.28
CA GLU A 202 6.27 0.56 16.31
C GLU A 202 5.13 -0.34 15.83
N HIS A 203 4.23 0.24 15.04
CA HIS A 203 3.17 -0.47 14.36
C HIS A 203 3.20 -0.18 12.86
N ILE A 204 2.83 -1.18 12.08
CA ILE A 204 2.70 -1.08 10.63
C ILE A 204 1.35 -1.60 10.18
N LEU A 205 0.64 -0.81 9.39
CA LEU A 205 -0.75 -1.10 9.00
C LEU A 205 -1.00 -0.65 7.55
N ASP A 206 -1.74 -1.43 6.78
CA ASP A 206 -2.26 -0.99 5.48
C ASP A 206 -3.72 -1.40 5.28
N PHE A 207 -4.31 -1.04 4.14
CA PHE A 207 -5.69 -1.38 3.79
C PHE A 207 -5.98 -2.90 3.71
N VAL A 208 -4.97 -3.77 3.65
CA VAL A 208 -5.16 -5.22 3.79
C VAL A 208 -5.58 -5.57 5.21
N ASP A 209 -5.10 -4.84 6.22
CA ASP A 209 -5.56 -4.98 7.61
C ASP A 209 -7.00 -4.46 7.81
N ALA A 210 -7.56 -3.81 6.78
CA ALA A 210 -8.96 -3.44 6.64
C ALA A 210 -9.75 -4.34 5.68
N GLY A 211 -9.14 -5.44 5.21
CA GLY A 211 -9.82 -6.45 4.40
C GLY A 211 -9.89 -6.13 2.91
N LEU A 212 -9.03 -5.23 2.41
CA LEU A 212 -8.98 -4.86 0.99
C LEU A 212 -7.70 -5.40 0.31
N PRO A 213 -7.79 -6.04 -0.86
CA PRO A 213 -6.62 -6.48 -1.63
C PRO A 213 -5.96 -5.33 -2.40
N SER A 214 -6.78 -4.35 -2.77
CA SER A 214 -6.41 -3.04 -3.31
C SER A 214 -7.53 -2.06 -2.97
N THR A 215 -7.25 -0.76 -3.07
CA THR A 215 -8.24 0.29 -2.81
C THR A 215 -8.98 0.73 -4.07
N VAL A 216 -8.99 -0.09 -5.12
CA VAL A 216 -9.84 0.09 -6.31
C VAL A 216 -11.19 -0.57 -6.05
N VAL A 217 -12.00 0.12 -5.26
CA VAL A 217 -13.35 -0.28 -4.82
C VAL A 217 -14.25 0.96 -4.79
N PRO A 218 -15.58 0.81 -4.70
CA PRO A 218 -16.47 1.96 -4.51
C PRO A 218 -16.05 2.79 -3.27
N GLU A 219 -16.14 4.11 -3.38
CA GLU A 219 -15.65 5.02 -2.35
C GLU A 219 -16.31 4.79 -0.98
N SER A 220 -17.61 4.48 -0.95
CA SER A 220 -18.34 4.17 0.28
C SER A 220 -17.80 2.94 1.00
N GLU A 221 -17.43 1.90 0.25
CA GLU A 221 -16.77 0.70 0.76
C GLU A 221 -15.38 1.04 1.31
N TYR A 222 -14.60 1.81 0.55
CA TYR A 222 -13.28 2.24 0.96
C TYR A 222 -13.32 3.06 2.27
N ARG A 223 -14.21 4.04 2.38
CA ARG A 223 -14.36 4.86 3.61
C ARG A 223 -14.74 4.02 4.82
N GLY A 224 -15.65 3.05 4.66
CA GLY A 224 -15.99 2.10 5.73
C GLY A 224 -14.77 1.31 6.21
N ALA A 225 -13.98 0.76 5.29
CA ALA A 225 -12.76 0.04 5.61
C ALA A 225 -11.70 0.95 6.26
N LEU A 226 -11.50 2.16 5.72
CA LEU A 226 -10.53 3.12 6.23
C LEU A 226 -10.87 3.58 7.66
N ARG A 227 -12.14 3.82 8.00
CA ARG A 227 -12.54 4.17 9.39
C ARG A 227 -12.22 3.05 10.38
N GLY A 228 -12.41 1.80 9.96
CA GLY A 228 -11.96 0.64 10.74
C GLY A 228 -10.44 0.61 10.92
N LEU A 229 -9.68 0.91 9.86
CA LEU A 229 -8.22 1.02 9.92
C LEU A 229 -7.76 2.16 10.83
N LEU A 230 -8.37 3.34 10.72
CA LEU A 230 -8.08 4.51 11.55
C LEU A 230 -8.41 4.25 13.02
N SER A 231 -9.47 3.48 13.31
CA SER A 231 -9.76 3.03 14.68
C SER A 231 -8.65 2.13 15.23
N ARG A 232 -8.09 1.22 14.40
CA ARG A 232 -6.93 0.39 14.77
C ARG A 232 -5.69 1.24 15.04
N ILE A 233 -5.42 2.20 14.16
CA ILE A 233 -4.29 3.13 14.31
C ILE A 233 -4.47 3.95 15.59
N ALA A 234 -5.66 4.49 15.84
CA ALA A 234 -5.96 5.24 17.06
C ALA A 234 -5.77 4.38 18.32
N ALA A 235 -6.05 3.08 18.25
CA ALA A 235 -5.88 2.15 19.36
C ALA A 235 -4.43 1.90 19.76
N THR A 236 -3.45 2.23 18.91
CA THR A 236 -2.02 2.10 19.26
C THR A 236 -1.52 3.24 20.13
N GLU A 237 -2.27 4.34 20.24
CA GLU A 237 -1.89 5.53 21.03
C GLU A 237 -0.52 6.11 20.68
N ALA A 238 -0.11 5.94 19.42
CA ALA A 238 1.18 6.45 18.95
C ALA A 238 1.15 7.98 18.81
N ASP A 239 2.32 8.61 18.95
CA ASP A 239 2.46 10.06 18.89
C ASP A 239 2.21 10.61 17.48
N VAL A 240 2.63 9.87 16.45
CA VAL A 240 2.56 10.31 15.05
C VAL A 240 2.16 9.17 14.11
N LEU A 241 1.29 9.46 13.15
CA LEU A 241 1.04 8.61 11.99
C LEU A 241 1.89 9.08 10.81
N VAL A 242 2.74 8.21 10.26
CA VAL A 242 3.42 8.44 8.98
C VAL A 242 2.69 7.63 7.91
N ALA A 243 1.80 8.30 7.18
CA ALA A 243 0.90 7.65 6.22
C ALA A 243 1.31 7.98 4.78
N GLU A 244 1.47 6.96 3.94
CA GLU A 244 1.52 7.14 2.49
C GLU A 244 0.15 6.90 1.84
N VAL A 245 -0.16 7.77 0.87
CA VAL A 245 -1.29 7.64 -0.04
C VAL A 245 -0.74 7.47 -1.46
N GLY A 246 -1.46 6.70 -2.28
CA GLY A 246 -1.24 6.52 -3.72
C GLY A 246 -1.00 7.84 -4.46
N ALA A 247 -0.39 7.73 -5.64
CA ALA A 247 0.28 8.86 -6.28
C ALA A 247 -0.66 10.03 -6.61
N SER A 248 -1.82 9.74 -7.18
CA SER A 248 -2.72 10.77 -7.70
C SER A 248 -4.11 10.66 -7.06
N PRO A 249 -4.80 11.78 -6.80
CA PRO A 249 -6.20 11.75 -6.37
C PRO A 249 -7.11 11.33 -7.52
N LEU A 250 -6.62 11.45 -8.77
CA LEU A 250 -7.33 11.07 -9.99
C LEU A 250 -7.16 9.58 -10.33
N GLU A 251 -6.27 8.88 -9.63
CA GLU A 251 -6.20 7.42 -9.74
C GLU A 251 -7.37 6.78 -8.98
N PRO A 252 -7.88 5.62 -9.43
CA PRO A 252 -9.07 5.00 -8.85
C PRO A 252 -8.79 4.30 -7.50
N TYR A 253 -7.72 4.66 -6.80
CA TYR A 253 -7.30 4.08 -5.52
C TYR A 253 -7.88 4.81 -4.31
N ASN A 254 -8.88 5.68 -4.49
CA ASN A 254 -9.52 6.45 -3.40
C ASN A 254 -8.54 7.36 -2.61
N GLY A 255 -7.49 7.89 -3.27
CA GLY A 255 -6.49 8.74 -2.63
C GLY A 255 -7.08 10.02 -2.04
N GLN A 256 -8.01 10.66 -2.75
CA GLN A 256 -8.70 11.85 -2.25
C GLN A 256 -9.55 11.54 -1.01
N ALA A 257 -10.35 10.47 -1.04
CA ALA A 257 -11.16 10.04 0.10
C ALA A 257 -10.29 9.75 1.34
N ALA A 258 -9.10 9.17 1.14
CA ALA A 258 -8.15 8.93 2.25
C ALA A 258 -7.74 10.23 2.96
N ILE A 259 -7.41 11.27 2.18
CA ILE A 259 -6.98 12.56 2.70
C ILE A 259 -8.14 13.29 3.39
N GLU A 260 -9.36 13.15 2.85
CA GLU A 260 -10.56 13.74 3.46
C GLU A 260 -10.91 13.08 4.80
N GLU A 261 -10.79 11.74 4.93
CA GLU A 261 -11.00 11.05 6.22
C GLU A 261 -9.90 11.37 7.24
N LEU A 262 -8.67 11.66 6.81
CA LEU A 262 -7.62 12.16 7.71
C LEU A 262 -7.86 13.61 8.15
N GLY A 263 -8.51 14.42 7.31
CA GLY A 263 -9.00 15.76 7.66
C GLY A 263 -7.94 16.68 8.27
N GLU A 264 -8.29 17.28 9.41
CA GLU A 264 -7.45 18.23 10.15
C GLU A 264 -6.26 17.58 10.89
N HIS A 265 -6.21 16.25 10.95
CA HIS A 265 -5.10 15.53 11.56
C HIS A 265 -3.87 15.49 10.66
N VAL A 266 -4.00 15.81 9.37
CA VAL A 266 -2.83 16.02 8.48
C VAL A 266 -2.13 17.31 8.89
N ARG A 267 -1.02 17.16 9.61
CA ARG A 267 -0.21 18.28 10.12
C ARG A 267 0.97 18.61 9.22
N CYS A 268 1.51 17.62 8.50
CA CYS A 268 2.59 17.81 7.55
C CYS A 268 2.31 17.04 6.26
N THR A 269 2.46 17.68 5.10
CA THR A 269 2.38 17.04 3.79
C THR A 269 3.74 17.06 3.11
N ILE A 270 4.27 15.88 2.78
CA ILE A 270 5.53 15.72 2.05
C ILE A 270 5.24 15.13 0.67
N LEU A 271 5.62 15.87 -0.38
CA LEU A 271 5.45 15.45 -1.76
C LEU A 271 6.73 14.79 -2.30
N SER A 272 6.67 13.49 -2.59
CA SER A 272 7.73 12.79 -3.31
C SER A 272 7.54 12.94 -4.82
N ALA A 273 8.40 13.72 -5.48
CA ALA A 273 8.30 14.02 -6.91
C ALA A 273 9.35 13.27 -7.73
N SER A 274 8.93 12.75 -8.89
CA SER A 274 9.81 12.13 -9.88
C SER A 274 10.53 13.16 -10.76
N ASP A 275 9.90 14.32 -10.97
CA ASP A 275 10.37 15.41 -11.84
C ASP A 275 9.99 16.78 -11.22
N PRO A 276 10.84 17.83 -11.35
CA PRO A 276 10.54 19.15 -10.79
C PRO A 276 9.25 19.82 -11.31
N TYR A 277 8.88 19.65 -12.59
CA TYR A 277 7.63 20.21 -13.12
C TYR A 277 6.41 19.41 -12.66
N ALA A 278 6.55 18.12 -12.40
CA ALA A 278 5.44 17.32 -11.86
C ALA A 278 4.94 17.86 -10.50
N VAL A 279 5.78 18.58 -9.75
CA VAL A 279 5.38 19.28 -8.51
C VAL A 279 4.25 20.26 -8.76
N THR A 280 4.33 21.08 -9.82
CA THR A 280 3.31 22.09 -10.11
C THR A 280 1.99 21.44 -10.54
N GLY A 281 2.06 20.34 -11.29
CA GLY A 281 0.90 19.55 -11.69
C GLY A 281 0.15 18.97 -10.49
N VAL A 282 0.86 18.40 -9.52
CA VAL A 282 0.24 17.86 -8.29
C VAL A 282 -0.35 18.96 -7.42
N ILE A 283 0.33 20.10 -7.24
CA ILE A 283 -0.22 21.24 -6.49
C ILE A 283 -1.51 21.73 -7.14
N SER A 284 -1.55 21.81 -8.47
CA SER A 284 -2.75 22.19 -9.23
C SER A 284 -3.89 21.19 -9.03
N ALA A 285 -3.59 19.88 -9.10
CA ALA A 285 -4.60 18.83 -8.99
C ALA A 285 -5.18 18.67 -7.57
N PHE A 286 -4.36 18.78 -6.52
CA PHE A 286 -4.83 18.66 -5.13
C PHE A 286 -5.33 19.99 -4.53
N GLY A 287 -4.99 21.12 -5.15
CA GLY A 287 -5.29 22.46 -4.59
C GLY A 287 -4.58 22.75 -3.26
N LYS A 288 -3.60 21.92 -2.86
CA LYS A 288 -2.86 22.05 -1.59
C LYS A 288 -1.37 22.11 -1.85
N ARG A 289 -0.67 23.00 -1.13
CA ARG A 289 0.79 23.11 -1.16
C ARG A 289 1.40 22.17 -0.13
N PRO A 290 2.34 21.28 -0.50
CA PRO A 290 3.09 20.49 0.47
C PRO A 290 4.07 21.37 1.28
N ASP A 291 4.46 20.91 2.47
CA ASP A 291 5.46 21.55 3.32
C ASP A 291 6.89 21.29 2.83
N LEU A 292 7.09 20.15 2.16
CA LEU A 292 8.38 19.68 1.68
C LEU A 292 8.23 18.89 0.39
N VAL A 293 9.13 19.11 -0.56
CA VAL A 293 9.30 18.25 -1.74
C VAL A 293 10.55 17.38 -1.56
N THR A 294 10.41 16.09 -1.88
CA THR A 294 11.47 15.07 -1.85
C THR A 294 11.43 14.22 -3.13
N GLY A 295 12.11 13.07 -3.13
CA GLY A 295 12.05 12.11 -4.24
C GLY A 295 13.12 12.38 -5.30
N LEU A 296 13.00 11.73 -6.45
CA LEU A 296 14.01 11.79 -7.52
C LEU A 296 14.27 13.23 -8.01
N ALA A 297 13.24 14.09 -8.00
CA ALA A 297 13.33 15.51 -8.33
C ALA A 297 14.33 16.29 -7.46
N THR A 298 14.68 15.76 -6.29
CA THR A 298 15.59 16.38 -5.32
C THR A 298 16.97 15.74 -5.27
N SER A 299 17.27 14.79 -6.16
CA SER A 299 18.53 14.01 -6.11
C SER A 299 19.78 14.83 -6.40
N THR A 300 19.65 15.99 -7.04
CA THR A 300 20.77 16.90 -7.37
C THR A 300 20.45 18.32 -6.98
N ARG A 301 21.49 19.14 -6.80
CA ARG A 301 21.35 20.57 -6.54
C ARG A 301 20.49 21.27 -7.59
N ALA A 302 20.73 21.01 -8.88
CA ALA A 302 19.95 21.57 -9.97
C ALA A 302 18.45 21.22 -9.87
N GLY A 303 18.12 19.97 -9.50
CA GLY A 303 16.74 19.55 -9.26
C GLY A 303 16.09 20.31 -8.10
N THR A 304 16.78 20.41 -6.96
CA THR A 304 16.27 21.15 -5.79
C THR A 304 16.06 22.64 -6.07
N GLU A 305 16.99 23.29 -6.79
CA GLU A 305 16.87 24.70 -7.17
C GLU A 305 15.70 24.92 -8.14
N LEU A 306 15.51 24.01 -9.10
CA LEU A 306 14.40 24.09 -10.05
C LEU A 306 13.05 23.91 -9.35
N VAL A 307 12.90 22.93 -8.45
CA VAL A 307 11.68 22.75 -7.65
C VAL A 307 11.36 24.03 -6.87
N ARG A 308 12.36 24.62 -6.20
CA ARG A 308 12.19 25.86 -5.44
C ARG A 308 11.78 27.02 -6.34
N LYS A 309 12.39 27.16 -7.52
CA LYS A 309 12.05 28.20 -8.50
C LYS A 309 10.62 28.07 -9.03
N LEU A 310 10.15 26.84 -9.27
CA LEU A 310 8.82 26.57 -9.83
C LEU A 310 7.69 26.68 -8.78
N SER A 311 7.94 26.25 -7.56
CA SER A 311 6.88 26.08 -6.54
C SER A 311 6.99 27.02 -5.34
N GLY A 312 8.19 27.54 -5.06
CA GLY A 312 8.51 28.26 -3.82
C GLY A 312 8.61 27.36 -2.58
N ILE A 313 8.55 26.02 -2.74
CA ILE A 313 8.51 25.06 -1.64
C ILE A 313 9.91 24.54 -1.33
N PRO A 314 10.27 24.32 -0.05
CA PRO A 314 11.49 23.62 0.32
C PRO A 314 11.62 22.28 -0.42
N ALA A 315 12.82 22.00 -0.91
CA ALA A 315 13.14 20.78 -1.65
C ALA A 315 14.42 20.18 -1.07
N LEU A 316 14.34 18.95 -0.56
CA LEU A 316 15.44 18.29 0.17
C LEU A 316 15.60 16.83 -0.27
N ASN A 317 16.86 16.41 -0.44
CA ASN A 317 17.19 15.02 -0.69
C ASN A 317 17.20 14.25 0.64
N VAL A 318 16.18 13.43 0.87
CA VAL A 318 16.07 12.61 2.09
C VAL A 318 17.14 11.54 2.25
N LEU A 319 17.94 11.26 1.21
CA LEU A 319 19.08 10.36 1.29
C LEU A 319 20.37 11.07 1.69
N ASP A 320 20.40 12.40 1.63
CA ASP A 320 21.50 13.22 2.08
C ASP A 320 21.33 13.57 3.57
N ARG A 321 22.25 13.12 4.41
CA ARG A 321 22.23 13.34 5.86
C ARG A 321 22.37 14.81 6.23
N GLU A 322 22.99 15.63 5.39
CA GLU A 322 23.10 17.08 5.62
C GLU A 322 21.73 17.77 5.61
N SER A 323 20.72 17.15 4.98
CA SER A 323 19.35 17.67 4.95
C SER A 323 18.56 17.40 6.24
N PHE A 324 19.00 16.47 7.09
CA PHE A 324 18.20 15.97 8.22
C PHE A 324 17.85 17.06 9.25
N PRO A 325 18.76 17.98 9.63
CA PRO A 325 18.40 19.07 10.54
C PRO A 325 17.25 19.95 10.01
N GLN A 326 17.21 20.19 8.70
CA GLN A 326 16.13 20.96 8.07
C GLN A 326 14.82 20.17 8.03
N ILE A 327 14.87 18.87 7.74
CA ILE A 327 13.68 18.00 7.79
C ILE A 327 13.10 17.97 9.21
N ARG A 328 13.95 17.80 10.25
CA ARG A 328 13.52 17.86 11.66
C ARG A 328 12.87 19.20 12.00
N THR A 329 13.46 20.31 11.56
CA THR A 329 12.89 21.65 11.79
C THR A 329 11.50 21.79 11.16
N ILE A 330 11.29 21.24 9.96
CA ILE A 330 9.98 21.22 9.32
C ILE A 330 9.00 20.37 10.14
N LEU A 331 9.39 19.15 10.52
CA LEU A 331 8.55 18.23 11.31
C LEU A 331 8.17 18.82 12.67
N ASP A 332 9.13 19.37 13.43
CA ASP A 332 8.89 20.00 14.72
C ASP A 332 7.86 21.13 14.62
N ARG A 333 8.00 21.96 13.58
CA ARG A 333 7.12 23.11 13.34
C ARG A 333 5.71 22.67 12.94
N THR A 334 5.59 21.66 12.06
CA THR A 334 4.30 21.25 11.50
C THR A 334 3.51 20.36 12.47
N LEU A 335 4.19 19.44 13.16
CA LEU A 335 3.58 18.53 14.12
C LEU A 335 3.37 19.18 15.51
N ALA A 336 3.87 20.39 15.74
CA ALA A 336 3.81 21.09 17.03
C ALA A 336 4.41 20.29 18.20
N LEU A 337 5.47 19.50 17.94
CA LEU A 337 6.08 18.57 18.89
C LEU A 337 6.72 19.23 20.13
N ARG A 338 6.84 20.56 20.15
CA ARG A 338 7.43 21.32 21.27
C ARG A 338 6.47 21.60 22.44
N GLU A 339 5.18 21.30 22.32
CA GLU A 339 4.22 21.41 23.44
C GLU A 339 4.02 20.10 24.21
N VAL A 340 4.36 18.94 23.62
CA VAL A 340 4.12 17.61 24.21
C VAL A 340 5.26 17.15 25.13
N ALA A 341 6.47 17.68 24.98
CA ALA A 341 7.64 17.31 25.80
C ALA A 341 7.75 18.07 27.14
N LEU A 342 6.78 18.94 27.47
CA LEU A 342 6.76 19.73 28.72
C LEU A 342 5.47 19.56 29.55
N SER A 343 4.61 18.60 29.19
CA SER A 343 3.44 18.18 29.97
C SER A 343 3.61 16.76 30.49
#